data_AF-A0A7J2UWU5-F1
#
_entry.id   AF-A0A7J2UWU5-F1
#
_cell.length_a   1.000
_cell.length_b   1.000
_cell.length_c   1.000
_cell.angle_alpha   90.00
_cell.angle_beta   90.00
_cell.angle_gamma   90.00
#
_symmetry.space_group_name_H-M   'P 1'
#
loop_
_entity.id
_entity.type
_entity.pdbx_description
1 polymer ?
#
loop_
_entity_poly.entity_id
_entity_poly.type
_entity_poly.pdbx_seq_one_letter_code
_entity_poly.pdbx_strand_id
1 'polypeptide(L)'
;MKDEKVVMVTCDCCGAEIECPQEMMKTSKKHLCSSCFKDPRNLEKFTEEERRYVHVDIPMEDLADTVADSLAETITKEAFPTIWSEEKGALKTFSKKELAEEMFAIGVYMGVQSVMESLEEINEEEKMAKHAVKPSYEQHHKRK
;
A
#
# COMPACT_ATOMS: atom_id res chain seq x y z
N MET A 1 8.42 -17.56 20.73
CA MET A 1 9.06 -16.51 19.90
C MET A 1 10.36 -16.18 20.61
N LYS A 2 11.52 -16.32 19.96
CA LYS A 2 12.78 -15.89 20.57
C LYS A 2 12.78 -14.37 20.53
N ASP A 3 13.02 -13.71 21.65
CA ASP A 3 13.20 -12.26 21.70
C ASP A 3 14.41 -11.90 20.84
N GLU A 4 14.16 -11.41 19.64
CA GLU A 4 15.21 -10.92 18.76
C GLU A 4 15.79 -9.66 19.38
N LYS A 5 17.10 -9.66 19.61
CA LYS A 5 17.78 -8.48 20.14
C LYS A 5 17.76 -7.40 19.07
N VAL A 6 17.11 -6.29 19.37
CA VAL A 6 17.09 -5.09 18.52
C VAL A 6 18.26 -4.19 18.94
N VAL A 7 18.95 -3.62 17.96
CA VAL A 7 20.00 -2.61 18.18
C VAL A 7 19.62 -1.31 17.49
N MET A 8 19.93 -0.19 18.14
CA MET A 8 19.74 1.13 17.55
C MET A 8 20.92 1.43 16.62
N VAL A 9 20.61 1.79 15.38
CA VAL A 9 21.59 2.21 14.37
C VAL A 9 21.20 3.55 13.79
N THR A 10 22.11 4.20 13.07
CA THR A 10 21.83 5.50 12.46
C THR A 10 21.54 5.32 10.98
N CYS A 11 20.55 6.07 10.49
CA CYS A 11 20.22 6.16 9.07
C CYS A 11 21.41 6.78 8.31
N ASP A 12 21.91 6.08 7.29
CA ASP A 12 23.02 6.50 6.44
C ASP A 12 22.74 7.80 5.65
N CYS A 13 21.48 8.26 5.60
CA CYS A 13 21.08 9.47 4.86
C CYS A 13 20.85 10.70 5.74
N CYS A 14 20.09 10.57 6.83
CA CYS A 14 19.71 11.71 7.68
C CYS A 14 20.29 11.64 9.10
N GLY A 15 20.91 10.53 9.49
CA GLY A 15 21.47 10.32 10.83
C GLY A 15 20.44 10.01 11.93
N ALA A 16 19.16 9.85 11.59
CA ALA A 16 18.13 9.46 12.57
C ALA A 16 18.42 8.07 13.16
N GLU A 17 18.12 7.88 14.43
CA GLU A 17 18.19 6.56 15.08
C GLU A 17 17.03 5.68 14.64
N ILE A 18 17.32 4.43 14.27
CA ILE A 18 16.35 3.45 13.79
C ILE A 18 16.63 2.07 14.39
N GLU A 19 15.60 1.23 14.41
CA GLU A 19 15.68 -0.13 14.95
C GLU A 19 16.18 -1.12 13.88
N CYS A 20 17.20 -1.91 14.24
CA CYS A 20 17.72 -2.98 13.38
C CYS A 20 17.83 -4.30 14.17
N PRO A 21 17.22 -5.41 13.69
CA PRO A 21 17.43 -6.72 14.29
C PRO A 21 18.90 -7.13 14.23
N GLN A 22 19.45 -7.67 15.33
CA GLN A 22 20.87 -8.01 15.42
C GLN A 22 21.34 -9.01 14.34
N GLU A 23 20.44 -9.85 13.82
CA GLU A 23 20.76 -10.75 12.71
C GLU A 23 20.92 -10.01 11.37
N MET A 24 20.14 -8.96 11.14
CA MET A 24 20.22 -8.12 9.94
C MET A 24 21.49 -7.27 9.91
N MET A 25 22.10 -6.98 11.06
CA MET A 25 23.41 -6.31 11.11
C MET A 25 24.53 -7.10 10.43
N LYS A 26 24.41 -8.43 10.32
CA LYS A 26 25.44 -9.27 9.68
C LYS A 26 25.37 -9.22 8.16
N THR A 27 24.19 -8.93 7.61
CA THR A 27 23.90 -8.98 6.18
C THR A 27 23.71 -7.60 5.57
N SER A 28 23.24 -6.64 6.36
CA SER A 28 22.92 -5.28 5.90
C SER A 28 24.18 -4.43 5.82
N LYS A 29 24.42 -3.86 4.65
CA LYS A 29 25.52 -2.92 4.38
C LYS A 29 25.14 -1.48 4.69
N LYS A 30 23.85 -1.16 4.62
CA LYS A 30 23.28 0.19 4.79
C LYS A 30 21.98 0.13 5.57
N HIS A 31 21.64 1.23 6.23
CA HIS A 31 20.49 1.38 7.11
C HIS A 31 19.75 2.67 6.74
N LEU A 32 18.45 2.59 6.47
CA LEU A 32 17.62 3.73 6.13
C LEU A 32 16.37 3.79 7.02
N CYS A 33 15.98 5.00 7.42
CA CYS A 33 14.63 5.21 7.95
C CYS A 33 13.59 5.17 6.82
N SER A 34 12.35 4.79 7.14
CA SER A 34 11.20 4.82 6.24
C SER A 34 11.14 6.10 5.38
N SER A 35 11.32 7.28 5.98
CA SER A 35 11.24 8.55 5.25
C SER A 35 12.33 8.73 4.20
N CYS A 36 13.56 8.28 4.47
CA CYS A 36 14.66 8.37 3.49
C CYS A 36 14.53 7.31 2.40
N PHE A 37 13.95 6.15 2.73
CA PHE A 37 13.68 5.09 1.76
C PHE A 37 12.61 5.49 0.74
N LYS A 38 11.57 6.21 1.16
CA LYS A 38 10.50 6.72 0.28
C LYS A 38 10.98 7.77 -0.73
N ASP A 39 12.15 8.39 -0.53
CA ASP A 39 12.72 9.35 -1.48
C ASP A 39 13.73 8.66 -2.43
N PRO A 40 13.39 8.45 -3.71
CA PRO A 40 14.25 7.73 -4.65
C PRO A 40 15.63 8.37 -4.84
N ARG A 41 15.76 9.69 -4.62
CA ARG A 41 17.04 10.41 -4.73
C ARG A 41 18.06 9.98 -3.68
N ASN A 42 17.60 9.47 -2.55
CA ASN A 42 18.48 8.94 -1.51
C ASN A 42 18.98 7.54 -1.87
N LEU A 43 18.16 6.74 -2.54
CA LEU A 43 18.55 5.41 -3.02
C LEU A 43 19.60 5.48 -4.15
N GLU A 44 19.58 6.54 -4.96
CA GLU A 44 20.59 6.80 -6.00
C GLU A 44 22.00 7.07 -5.45
N LYS A 45 22.13 7.46 -4.19
CA LYS A 45 23.43 7.67 -3.54
C LYS A 45 24.19 6.38 -3.27
N PHE A 46 23.50 5.23 -3.36
CA PHE A 46 24.07 3.91 -3.11
C PHE A 46 24.35 3.17 -4.41
N THR A 47 25.43 2.40 -4.41
CA THR A 47 25.73 1.47 -5.51
C THR A 47 24.63 0.41 -5.63
N GLU A 48 24.53 -0.22 -6.80
CA GLU A 48 23.55 -1.29 -7.02
C GLU A 48 23.74 -2.46 -6.04
N GLU A 49 24.99 -2.80 -5.71
CA GLU A 49 25.28 -3.82 -4.71
C GLU A 49 24.86 -3.41 -3.30
N GLU A 50 25.06 -2.15 -2.90
CA GLU A 50 24.62 -1.66 -1.60
C GLU A 50 23.10 -1.65 -1.47
N ARG A 51 22.38 -1.28 -2.54
CA ARG A 51 20.91 -1.27 -2.58
C ARG A 51 20.29 -2.63 -2.30
N ARG A 52 20.98 -3.73 -2.64
CA ARG A 52 20.50 -5.10 -2.37
C ARG A 52 20.60 -5.52 -0.91
N TYR A 53 21.38 -4.80 -0.10
CA TYR A 53 21.64 -5.13 1.30
C TYR A 53 21.31 -3.94 2.22
N VAL A 54 20.21 -3.24 1.94
CA VAL A 54 19.72 -2.15 2.78
C VAL A 54 18.68 -2.69 3.75
N HIS A 55 18.88 -2.42 5.04
CA HIS A 55 17.83 -2.55 6.04
C HIS A 55 17.02 -1.26 6.09
N VAL A 56 15.70 -1.38 6.10
CA VAL A 56 14.79 -0.24 6.23
C VAL A 56 13.91 -0.47 7.45
N ASP A 57 13.93 0.49 8.36
CA ASP A 57 13.01 0.52 9.49
C ASP A 57 11.69 1.17 9.05
N ILE A 58 10.65 0.34 8.91
CA ILE A 58 9.30 0.73 8.49
C ILE A 58 8.34 0.51 9.66
N PRO A 59 7.74 1.58 10.21
CA PRO A 59 6.68 1.45 11.21
C PRO A 59 5.52 0.61 10.66
N MET A 60 4.91 -0.22 11.53
CA MET A 60 3.80 -1.09 11.12
C MET A 60 2.62 -0.32 10.51
N GLU A 61 2.40 0.92 10.95
CA GLU A 61 1.36 1.82 10.42
C GLU A 61 1.62 2.21 8.96
N ASP A 62 2.90 2.30 8.55
CA ASP A 62 3.33 2.72 7.21
C ASP A 62 3.60 1.54 6.27
N LEU A 63 3.60 0.31 6.79
CA LEU A 63 4.01 -0.87 6.04
C LEU A 63 3.06 -1.19 4.88
N ALA A 64 1.75 -1.08 5.13
CA ALA A 64 0.73 -1.36 4.11
C ALA A 64 0.87 -0.42 2.91
N ASP A 65 0.96 0.89 3.17
CA ASP A 65 1.09 1.91 2.13
C ASP A 65 2.39 1.76 1.35
N THR A 66 3.51 1.54 2.05
CA THR A 66 4.83 1.41 1.42
C THR A 66 4.92 0.18 0.51
N VAL A 67 4.33 -0.95 0.93
CA VAL A 67 4.26 -2.17 0.10
C VAL A 67 3.31 -1.98 -1.07
N ALA A 68 2.16 -1.34 -0.86
CA ALA A 68 1.19 -1.07 -1.91
C ALA A 68 1.77 -0.16 -3.01
N ASP A 69 2.44 0.93 -2.63
CA ASP A 69 3.06 1.86 -3.56
C ASP A 69 4.16 1.18 -4.39
N SER A 70 5.05 0.42 -3.73
CA SER A 70 6.13 -0.28 -4.41
C SER A 70 5.61 -1.35 -5.39
N LEU A 71 4.56 -2.08 -5.00
CA LEU A 71 3.93 -3.07 -5.86
C LEU A 71 3.22 -2.41 -7.05
N ALA A 72 2.47 -1.33 -6.81
CA ALA A 72 1.78 -0.58 -7.85
C ALA A 72 2.76 0.00 -8.87
N GLU A 73 3.88 0.55 -8.40
CA GLU A 73 4.94 1.08 -9.27
C GLU A 73 5.57 -0.03 -10.11
N THR A 74 5.86 -1.19 -9.51
CA THR A 74 6.40 -2.36 -10.21
C THR A 74 5.44 -2.85 -11.29
N ILE A 75 4.16 -3.04 -10.93
CA ILE A 75 3.12 -3.45 -11.89
C ILE A 75 3.01 -2.44 -13.04
N THR A 76 3.01 -1.15 -12.73
CA THR A 76 2.86 -0.09 -13.74
C THR A 76 4.06 0.00 -14.68
N LYS A 77 5.27 -0.20 -14.17
CA LYS A 77 6.50 -0.07 -14.96
C LYS A 77 6.86 -1.33 -15.74
N GLU A 78 6.61 -2.51 -15.18
CA GLU A 78 7.10 -3.77 -15.75
C GLU A 78 5.98 -4.60 -16.39
N ALA A 79 4.86 -4.79 -15.70
CA ALA A 79 3.79 -5.66 -16.16
C ALA A 79 2.84 -4.96 -17.13
N PHE A 80 2.40 -3.75 -16.79
CA PHE A 80 1.41 -3.01 -17.56
C PHE A 80 1.82 -2.77 -19.03
N PRO A 81 3.07 -2.41 -19.38
CA PRO A 81 3.43 -2.21 -20.78
C PRO A 81 3.30 -3.47 -21.62
N THR A 82 3.65 -4.62 -21.04
CA THR A 82 3.56 -5.93 -21.70
C THR A 82 2.10 -6.30 -21.93
N ILE A 83 1.30 -6.27 -20.86
CA ILE A 83 -0.15 -6.57 -20.91
C ILE A 83 -0.84 -5.64 -21.90
N TRP A 84 -0.56 -4.34 -21.83
CA TRP A 84 -1.15 -3.35 -22.72
C TRP A 84 -0.77 -3.59 -24.18
N SER A 85 0.47 -3.98 -24.47
CA SER A 85 0.90 -4.29 -25.84
C SER A 85 0.13 -5.49 -26.41
N GLU A 86 -0.07 -6.54 -25.61
CA GLU A 86 -0.82 -7.73 -25.99
C GLU A 86 -2.31 -7.41 -26.22
N GLU A 87 -2.96 -6.77 -25.24
CA GLU A 87 -4.37 -6.39 -25.32
C GLU A 87 -4.63 -5.41 -26.47
N LYS A 88 -3.76 -4.41 -26.67
CA LYS A 88 -3.86 -3.50 -27.81
C LYS A 88 -3.70 -4.23 -29.15
N GLY A 89 -2.91 -5.31 -29.19
CA GLY A 89 -2.81 -6.20 -30.34
C GLY A 89 -4.14 -6.89 -30.63
N ALA A 90 -4.77 -7.45 -29.60
CA ALA A 90 -6.08 -8.09 -29.69
C ALA A 90 -7.19 -7.11 -30.11
N LEU A 91 -7.25 -5.90 -29.54
CA LEU A 91 -8.24 -4.90 -29.91
C LEU A 91 -8.19 -4.46 -31.38
N LYS A 92 -7.03 -4.58 -32.04
CA LYS A 92 -6.90 -4.26 -33.47
C LYS A 92 -7.53 -5.31 -34.39
N THR A 93 -7.76 -6.52 -33.90
CA THR A 93 -8.39 -7.59 -34.71
C THR A 93 -9.91 -7.49 -34.71
N PHE A 94 -10.48 -6.71 -33.79
CA PHE A 94 -11.92 -6.54 -33.64
C PHE A 94 -12.47 -5.67 -34.77
N SER A 95 -13.68 -5.99 -35.23
CA SER A 95 -14.45 -5.08 -36.05
C SER A 95 -14.93 -3.87 -35.24
N LYS A 96 -15.29 -2.77 -35.92
CA LYS A 96 -15.85 -1.58 -35.26
C LYS A 96 -17.07 -1.88 -34.39
N LYS A 97 -17.86 -2.88 -34.80
CA LYS A 97 -19.06 -3.30 -34.06
C LYS A 97 -18.67 -4.05 -32.78
N GLU A 98 -17.79 -5.04 -32.88
CA GLU A 98 -17.32 -5.81 -31.73
C GLU A 98 -16.60 -4.93 -30.72
N LEU A 99 -15.79 -3.97 -31.19
CA LEU A 99 -15.14 -3.00 -30.30
C LEU A 99 -16.17 -2.13 -29.55
N ALA A 100 -17.23 -1.70 -30.23
CA ALA A 100 -18.28 -0.89 -29.59
C ALA A 100 -19.08 -1.70 -28.56
N GLU A 101 -19.38 -2.97 -28.85
CA GLU A 101 -20.05 -3.89 -27.94
C GLU A 101 -19.20 -4.17 -26.70
N GLU A 102 -17.90 -4.44 -26.89
CA GLU A 102 -16.95 -4.70 -25.80
C GLU A 102 -16.80 -3.47 -24.89
N MET A 103 -16.56 -2.28 -25.46
CA MET A 103 -16.43 -1.06 -24.67
C MET A 103 -17.72 -0.70 -23.93
N PHE A 104 -18.88 -0.96 -24.54
CA PHE A 104 -20.17 -0.75 -23.87
C PHE A 104 -20.35 -1.72 -22.70
N ALA A 105 -20.05 -3.01 -22.89
CA ALA A 105 -20.15 -4.02 -21.84
C ALA A 105 -19.25 -3.68 -20.64
N ILE A 106 -18.00 -3.28 -20.90
CA ILE A 106 -17.06 -2.83 -19.86
C ILE A 106 -17.64 -1.61 -19.12
N GLY A 107 -18.16 -0.62 -19.84
CA GLY A 107 -18.76 0.56 -19.24
C GLY A 107 -19.98 0.24 -18.34
N VAL A 108 -20.85 -0.67 -18.78
CA VAL A 108 -21.99 -1.14 -17.98
C VAL A 108 -21.51 -1.86 -16.73
N TYR A 109 -20.54 -2.76 -16.86
CA TYR A 109 -19.96 -3.48 -15.72
C TYR A 109 -19.38 -2.51 -14.67
N MET A 110 -18.56 -1.55 -15.11
CA MET A 110 -17.99 -0.53 -14.21
C MET A 110 -19.07 0.31 -13.53
N GLY A 111 -20.11 0.70 -14.27
CA GLY A 111 -21.23 1.46 -13.72
C GLY A 111 -22.00 0.67 -12.65
N VAL A 112 -22.31 -0.60 -12.91
CA VAL A 112 -23.00 -1.47 -11.95
C VAL A 112 -22.14 -1.68 -10.71
N GLN A 113 -20.86 -1.97 -10.90
CA GLN A 113 -19.92 -2.17 -9.78
C GLN A 113 -19.84 -0.92 -8.90
N SER A 114 -19.68 0.27 -9.49
CA SER A 114 -19.62 1.53 -8.73
C SER A 114 -20.89 1.80 -7.93
N VAL A 115 -22.06 1.45 -8.48
CA VAL A 115 -23.34 1.55 -7.74
C VAL A 115 -23.38 0.57 -6.58
N MET A 116 -22.91 -0.67 -6.76
CA MET A 116 -22.87 -1.67 -5.69
C MET A 116 -21.94 -1.23 -4.55
N GLU A 117 -20.73 -0.77 -4.87
CA GLU A 117 -19.78 -0.23 -3.90
C GLU A 117 -20.37 0.95 -3.12
N SER A 118 -21.01 1.89 -3.82
CA SER A 118 -21.68 3.04 -3.19
C SER A 118 -22.82 2.61 -2.24
N LEU A 119 -23.58 1.57 -2.59
CA LEU A 119 -24.65 1.05 -1.73
C LEU A 119 -24.10 0.33 -0.49
N GLU A 120 -22.96 -0.35 -0.61
CA GLU A 120 -22.28 -0.97 0.52
C GLU A 120 -21.77 0.07 1.50
N GLU A 121 -21.12 1.15 1.02
CA GLU A 121 -20.67 2.28 1.84
C GLU A 121 -21.82 2.91 2.63
N ILE A 122 -22.94 3.24 1.97
CA ILE A 122 -24.13 3.80 2.63
C ILE A 122 -24.65 2.88 3.73
N ASN A 123 -24.67 1.56 3.48
CA ASN A 123 -25.15 0.58 4.45
C ASN A 123 -24.22 0.47 5.67
N GLU A 124 -22.91 0.58 5.47
CA GLU A 124 -21.94 0.59 6.57
C GLU A 124 -22.05 1.87 7.41
N GLU A 125 -22.18 3.04 6.77
CA GLU A 125 -22.41 4.31 7.46
C GLU A 125 -23.70 4.28 8.30
N GLU A 126 -24.80 3.73 7.77
CA GLU A 126 -26.04 3.57 8.52
C GLU A 126 -25.91 2.64 9.72
N LYS A 127 -25.13 1.54 9.59
CA LYS A 127 -24.85 0.62 10.71
C LYS A 127 -24.02 1.30 11.79
N MET A 128 -23.01 2.08 11.39
CA MET A 128 -22.19 2.86 12.33
C MET A 128 -23.01 3.93 13.05
N ALA A 129 -23.90 4.64 12.33
CA ALA A 129 -24.80 5.63 12.90
C ALA A 129 -25.80 5.01 13.90
N LYS A 130 -26.34 3.81 13.61
CA LYS A 130 -27.26 3.09 14.51
C LYS A 130 -26.56 2.52 15.76
N HIS A 131 -25.26 2.21 15.69
CA HIS A 131 -24.48 1.73 16.85
C HIS A 131 -23.87 2.83 17.71
N ALA A 132 -23.69 4.04 17.19
CA ALA A 132 -23.22 5.21 17.96
C ALA A 132 -24.29 5.76 18.93
N VAL A 133 -25.58 5.42 18.76
CA VAL A 133 -26.66 5.85 19.65
C VAL A 133 -26.94 4.79 20.72
N LYS A 134 -26.08 4.73 21.76
CA LYS A 134 -26.50 4.26 23.10
C LYS A 134 -26.47 5.45 24.04
N PRO A 135 -27.62 5.93 24.57
CA PRO A 135 -27.64 7.04 25.50
C PRO A 135 -26.93 6.64 26.80
N SER A 136 -25.86 7.37 27.11
CA SER A 136 -25.25 7.45 28.44
C SER A 136 -26.21 8.14 29.41
N TYR A 137 -27.30 7.48 29.78
CA TYR A 137 -28.24 8.01 30.76
C TYR A 137 -28.70 6.92 31.74
N GLU A 138 -27.76 6.35 32.49
CA GLU A 138 -28.13 5.50 33.65
C GLU A 138 -27.10 5.49 34.79
N GLN A 139 -26.23 6.51 34.91
CA GLN A 139 -25.25 6.59 36.01
C GLN A 139 -25.52 7.68 37.07
N HIS A 140 -26.62 8.42 37.00
CA HIS A 140 -26.93 9.48 37.99
C HIS A 140 -28.13 9.18 38.90
N HIS A 141 -28.27 7.97 39.46
CA HIS A 141 -29.18 7.77 40.59
C HIS A 141 -28.77 6.65 41.56
N LYS A 142 -27.50 6.59 41.99
CA LYS A 142 -27.10 5.86 43.21
C LYS A 142 -25.97 6.57 43.97
N ARG A 143 -26.28 7.73 44.54
CA ARG A 143 -25.60 8.24 45.75
C ARG A 143 -26.67 8.73 46.71
N LYS A 144 -27.06 7.85 47.63
CA LYS A 144 -27.57 8.19 48.95
C LYS A 144 -26.74 7.40 49.94
#